data_AF-A0A258C3W3-F1
#
_entry.id   AF-A0A258C3W3-F1
#
_cell.length_a   1.000
_cell.length_b   1.000
_cell.length_c   1.000
_cell.angle_alpha   90.00
_cell.angle_beta   90.00
_cell.angle_gamma   90.00
#
_symmetry.space_group_name_H-M   'P 1'
#
loop_
_entity.id
_entity.type
_entity.pdbx_description
1 polymer ?
#
loop_
_entity_poly.entity_id
_entity_poly.type
_entity_poly.pdbx_seq_one_letter_code
_entity_poly.pdbx_strand_id
1 'polypeptide(L)' 'VGDQRSRLLQQAEYFAREQGLTQLALVAVQGSVSYWQRQGFLVQDTLCPDAGAALQSYTGEQARYMLKAFYTAA' A
#
# COMPACT_ATOMS: atom_id res chain seq x y z
N VAL A 1 8.04 13.89 17.85
CA VAL A 1 6.74 13.76 17.14
C VAL A 1 6.95 12.92 15.88
N GLY A 2 7.11 11.60 16.04
CA GLY A 2 7.32 10.64 14.94
C GLY A 2 6.42 9.41 14.99
N ASP A 3 5.61 9.26 16.04
CA ASP A 3 5.09 7.94 16.45
C ASP A 3 3.70 7.58 15.91
N GLN A 4 2.81 8.55 15.68
CA GLN A 4 1.39 8.23 15.45
C GLN A 4 1.13 7.53 14.10
N ARG A 5 1.79 7.97 13.02
CA ARG A 5 1.62 7.43 11.66
C ARG A 5 2.13 6.00 11.55
N SER A 6 3.27 5.73 12.20
CA SER A 6 3.85 4.39 12.29
C SER A 6 2.92 3.43 13.04
N ARG A 7 2.26 3.90 14.11
CA ARG A 7 1.30 3.08 14.87
C ARG A 7 0.07 2.69 14.07
N LEU A 8 -0.47 3.58 13.24
CA LEU A 8 -1.62 3.27 12.37
C LEU A 8 -1.26 2.19 11.34
N LEU A 9 -0.10 2.32 10.70
CA LEU A 9 0.37 1.30 9.76
C LEU A 9 0.61 -0.04 10.47
N GLN A 10 1.27 -0.03 11.63
CA GLN A 10 1.49 -1.24 12.43
C GLN A 10 0.17 -1.92 12.83
N GLN A 11 -0.84 -1.14 13.21
CA GLN A 11 -2.16 -1.68 13.57
C GLN A 11 -2.87 -2.27 12.35
N ALA A 12 -2.79 -1.62 11.18
CA ALA A 12 -3.34 -2.16 9.95
C ALA A 12 -2.64 -3.47 9.53
N GLU A 13 -1.32 -3.55 9.70
CA GLU A 13 -0.55 -4.78 9.45
C GLU A 13 -0.93 -5.90 10.41
N TYR A 14 -1.05 -5.60 11.70
CA TYR A 14 -1.51 -6.56 12.71
C TYR A 14 -2.90 -7.09 12.34
N PHE A 15 -3.87 -6.20 12.12
CA PHE A 15 -5.23 -6.58 11.81
C PHE A 15 -5.33 -7.41 10.52
N ALA A 16 -4.59 -7.03 9.47
CA ALA A 16 -4.60 -7.79 8.22
C ALA A 16 -4.07 -9.22 8.41
N ARG A 17 -3.02 -9.39 9.22
CA ARG A 17 -2.49 -10.73 9.54
C ARG A 17 -3.46 -11.57 10.37
N GLU A 18 -4.11 -10.97 11.38
CA GLU A 18 -5.13 -11.67 12.18
C GLU A 18 -6.30 -12.16 11.30
N GLN A 19 -6.60 -11.44 10.23
CA GLN A 19 -7.63 -11.81 9.25
C GLN A 19 -7.13 -12.81 8.20
N GLY A 20 -5.89 -13.31 8.30
CA GLY A 20 -5.29 -14.24 7.34
C GLY A 20 -4.99 -13.62 5.98
N LEU A 21 -4.99 -12.29 5.87
CA LEU A 21 -4.59 -11.62 4.63
C LEU A 21 -3.08 -11.73 4.44
N THR A 22 -2.66 -11.88 3.19
CA THR A 22 -1.26 -12.07 2.82
C THR A 22 -0.57 -10.77 2.41
N GLN A 23 -1.29 -9.65 2.31
CA GLN A 23 -0.74 -8.38 1.84
C GLN A 23 -1.61 -7.18 2.21
N LEU A 24 -1.01 -6.00 2.17
CA LEU A 24 -1.68 -4.69 2.16
C LEU A 24 -1.55 -4.04 0.79
N ALA A 25 -2.54 -3.20 0.46
CA ALA A 25 -2.55 -2.37 -0.72
C ALA A 25 -2.87 -0.91 -0.39
N LEU A 26 -2.31 0.02 -1.17
CA LEU A 26 -2.63 1.44 -1.11
C LEU A 26 -2.47 2.11 -2.47
N VAL A 27 -3.04 3.31 -2.61
CA VAL A 27 -2.75 4.23 -3.71
C VAL A 27 -1.95 5.40 -3.16
N ALA A 28 -0.69 5.52 -3.60
CA ALA A 28 0.19 6.63 -3.27
C ALA A 28 -0.08 7.79 -4.23
N VAL A 29 -0.52 8.92 -3.70
CA VAL A 29 -0.75 10.15 -4.47
C VAL A 29 0.21 11.27 -4.05
N GLN A 30 0.24 12.39 -4.79
CA GLN A 30 0.98 13.62 -4.42
C GLN A 30 2.45 13.39 -4.04
N GLY A 31 3.15 12.52 -4.78
CA GLY A 31 4.57 12.26 -4.54
C GLY A 31 4.89 11.43 -3.28
N SER A 32 3.89 10.80 -2.66
CA SER A 32 4.08 9.99 -1.44
C SER A 32 4.76 8.63 -1.66
N VAL A 33 5.06 8.25 -2.90
CA VAL A 33 5.69 6.95 -3.26
C VAL A 33 6.94 6.66 -2.44
N SER A 34 7.88 7.60 -2.37
CA SER A 34 9.14 7.41 -1.64
C SER A 34 8.94 7.21 -0.13
N TYR A 35 7.87 7.77 0.43
CA TYR A 35 7.51 7.53 1.83
C TYR A 35 7.07 6.07 2.03
N TRP A 36 6.20 5.56 1.17
CA TRP A 36 5.66 4.20 1.27
C TRP A 36 6.70 3.12 0.92
N GLN A 37 7.64 3.41 0.02
CA GLN A 37 8.77 2.52 -0.24
C GLN A 37 9.61 2.27 1.02
N ARG A 38 9.85 3.30 1.84
CA ARG A 38 10.55 3.13 3.13
C ARG A 38 9.76 2.29 4.15
N GLN A 39 8.45 2.17 3.96
CA GLN A 39 7.58 1.33 4.80
C GLN A 39 7.44 -0.11 4.25
N GLY A 40 8.15 -0.45 3.17
CA GLY A 40 8.16 -1.77 2.56
C GLY A 40 7.09 -2.01 1.50
N PHE A 41 6.42 -0.96 1.03
CA PHE A 41 5.50 -1.06 -0.11
C PHE A 41 6.27 -0.94 -1.43
N LEU A 42 5.90 -1.76 -2.41
CA LEU A 42 6.46 -1.75 -3.76
C LEU A 42 5.41 -1.23 -4.74
N VAL A 43 5.85 -0.44 -5.72
CA VAL A 43 4.97 0.01 -6.81
C VAL A 43 4.60 -1.19 -7.66
N GLN A 44 3.31 -1.28 -7.99
CA GLN A 44 2.79 -2.35 -8.82
C GLN A 44 2.30 -1.81 -10.16
N ASP A 45 3.06 -2.16 -11.20
CA ASP A 45 2.80 -1.73 -12.58
C ASP A 45 1.81 -2.66 -13.30
N THR A 46 1.77 -3.93 -12.91
CA THR A 46 0.80 -4.90 -13.44
C THR A 46 -0.40 -4.98 -12.51
N LEU A 47 -1.52 -4.40 -12.96
CA LEU A 47 -2.78 -4.38 -12.24
C LEU A 47 -3.84 -5.17 -13.01
N CYS A 48 -4.80 -5.74 -12.28
CA CYS A 48 -6.01 -6.21 -12.93
C CYS A 48 -6.80 -5.01 -13.50
N PRO A 49 -7.69 -5.24 -14.50
CA PRO A 49 -8.42 -4.16 -15.16
C PRO A 49 -9.18 -3.24 -14.18
N ASP A 50 -9.83 -3.81 -13.17
CA ASP A 50 -10.62 -3.04 -12.20
C ASP A 50 -9.74 -2.13 -11.34
N ALA A 51 -8.59 -2.62 -10.88
CA ALA A 51 -7.63 -1.81 -10.12
C ALA A 51 -7.00 -0.72 -10.99
N GLY A 52 -6.73 -1.03 -12.27
CA GLY A 52 -6.27 -0.04 -13.25
C GLY A 52 -7.29 1.07 -13.48
N ALA A 53 -8.57 0.72 -13.65
CA ALA A 53 -9.65 1.69 -13.81
C ALA A 53 -9.83 2.56 -12.56
N ALA A 54 -9.80 1.97 -11.36
CA ALA A 54 -9.84 2.72 -10.11
C ALA A 54 -8.66 3.69 -9.97
N LEU A 55 -7.46 3.28 -10.38
CA LEU A 55 -6.27 4.14 -10.35
C LEU A 55 -6.39 5.34 -11.33
N GLN A 56 -7.07 5.16 -12.46
CA GLN A 56 -7.30 6.24 -13.43
C GLN A 56 -8.24 7.34 -12.90
N SER A 57 -9.08 7.05 -11.91
CA SER A 57 -9.95 8.04 -11.27
C SER A 57 -9.19 9.14 -10.52
N TYR A 58 -7.90 8.93 -10.22
CA TYR A 58 -7.00 9.92 -9.60
C TYR A 58 -6.41 10.87 -10.66
N THR A 59 -7.26 11.43 -11.52
CA THR A 59 -6.88 12.27 -12.66
C THR A 59 -6.05 13.48 -12.22
N GLY A 60 -4.91 13.70 -12.88
CA GLY A 60 -4.01 14.83 -12.59
C GLY A 60 -3.02 14.58 -11.45
N GLU A 61 -3.13 13.46 -10.74
CA GLU A 61 -2.18 13.04 -9.72
C GLU A 61 -1.26 11.92 -10.28
N GLN A 62 0.01 11.90 -9.89
CA GLN A 62 0.91 10.78 -10.19
C GLN A 62 0.60 9.58 -9.26
N ALA A 63 -0.65 9.13 -9.28
CA ALA A 63 -1.13 8.05 -8.43
C ALA A 63 -0.43 6.74 -8.78
N ARG A 64 0.08 6.04 -7.77
CA ARG A 64 0.72 4.72 -7.91
C ARG A 64 0.06 3.73 -6.98
N TYR A 65 -0.41 2.63 -7.54
CA TYR A 65 -0.83 1.49 -6.73
C TYR A 65 0.41 0.80 -6.14
N MET A 66 0.36 0.46 -4.85
CA MET A 66 1.48 -0.14 -4.15
C MET A 66 1.04 -1.27 -3.23
N LEU A 67 1.87 -2.31 -3.12
CA LEU A 67 1.62 -3.50 -2.32
C LEU A 67 2.73 -3.75 -1.30
N LYS A 68 2.36 -4.27 -0.13
CA LYS A 68 3.29 -4.84 0.85
C LYS A 68 2.83 -6.24 1.19
N ALA A 69 3.61 -7.24 0.79
CA ALA A 69 3.34 -8.62 1.13
C ALA A 69 3.74 -8.92 2.59
N PHE A 70 2.96 -9.76 3.24
CA PHE A 70 3.33 -10.45 4.46
C PHE A 70 3.86 -11.82 4.05
N TYR A 71 5.17 -12.01 4.13
CA TYR A 71 5.71 -13.36 4.01
C TYR A 71 5.23 -14.18 5.20
N THR A 72 4.39 -15.17 4.95
CA THR A 72 4.31 -16.34 5.83
C THR A 72 5.48 -17.23 5.46
N ALA A 73 6.33 -17.56 6.44
CA ALA A 73 7.23 -18.69 6.29
C ALA A 73 6.36 -19.92 6.01
N ALA A 74 6.63 -20.60 4.90
CA ALA A 74 5.97 -21.86 4.53
C ALA A 74 6.30 -22.98 5.53
#